data_AF-A0A399NAQ1-F1
#
_entry.id   AF-A0A399NAQ1-F1
#
_cell.length_a   1.000
_cell.length_b   1.000
_cell.length_c   1.000
_cell.angle_alpha   90.00
_cell.angle_beta   90.00
_cell.angle_gamma   90.00
#
_symmetry.space_group_name_H-M   'P 1'
#
loop_
_entity.id
_entity.type
_entity.pdbx_description
1 polymer ?
#
loop_
_entity_poly.entity_id
_entity_poly.type
_entity_poly.pdbx_seq_one_letter_code
_entity_poly.pdbx_strand_id
1 'polypeptide(L)'
;VHRVLQGQPLALAADPAVPAGFTPADVPGLALGFPTAGLGGWSAFVAGLGAGLPASVPLVVVAVLVAPLVLGAIAALFLRGSHRAALALGVTVLGFATAVLAARTVVQSTGSDVVAVWPGSGLSLLWLGLAGALVLGFATLGRRSLVPGLVAAVTLVVLAVPLVSAAVAGSTAVRASTDTSLPGLVVAEAATDPAVGTLVLRAADDGSLSADVERGAGRTLEQVSTVDSTIGPLSDTQTRVAELAGNVSSRSGLDATDELRALGVSYVLLEAPAGDAEAAVHDRARSALDDDPVFTAVGQTEAGLLWRFVGSDDLVAQ
;
A
#
# COMPACT_ATOMS: atom_id res chain seq x y z
N VAL A 1 18.33 9.56 -2.34
CA VAL A 1 19.80 9.78 -2.43
C VAL A 1 20.50 9.51 -1.10
N HIS A 2 20.04 10.05 0.03
CA HIS A 2 20.67 9.83 1.35
C HIS A 2 20.90 8.34 1.70
N ARG A 3 19.85 7.49 1.59
CA ARG A 3 19.95 6.03 1.81
C ARG A 3 20.92 5.32 0.83
N VAL A 4 21.05 5.82 -0.40
CA VAL A 4 22.00 5.28 -1.40
C VAL A 4 23.45 5.55 -0.97
N LEU A 5 23.71 6.74 -0.44
CA LEU A 5 25.03 7.09 0.13
C LEU A 5 25.34 6.27 1.39
N GLN A 6 24.33 5.76 2.07
CA GLN A 6 24.45 4.83 3.21
C GLN A 6 24.54 3.34 2.79
N GLY A 7 24.75 3.05 1.49
CA GLY A 7 24.93 1.68 1.00
C GLY A 7 23.62 0.92 0.74
N GLN A 8 22.49 1.60 0.67
CA GLN A 8 21.18 1.01 0.33
C GLN A 8 20.73 1.47 -1.07
N PRO A 9 21.28 0.90 -2.15
CA PRO A 9 20.95 1.32 -3.52
C PRO A 9 19.50 1.02 -3.91
N LEU A 10 18.90 -0.03 -3.32
CA LEU A 10 17.50 -0.41 -3.58
C LEU A 10 16.50 0.64 -3.07
N ALA A 11 16.90 1.54 -2.16
CA ALA A 11 16.09 2.65 -1.68
C ALA A 11 15.61 3.62 -2.78
N LEU A 12 16.23 3.58 -3.97
CA LEU A 12 15.76 4.37 -5.12
C LEU A 12 14.46 3.83 -5.74
N ALA A 13 14.17 2.54 -5.53
CA ALA A 13 12.96 1.91 -6.04
C ALA A 13 11.75 2.09 -5.10
N ALA A 14 11.95 2.66 -3.91
CA ALA A 14 10.89 3.02 -3.00
C ALA A 14 10.09 4.22 -3.56
N ASP A 15 8.77 4.15 -3.43
CA ASP A 15 7.86 5.23 -3.87
C ASP A 15 8.00 6.44 -2.93
N PRO A 16 8.10 7.68 -3.43
CA PRO A 16 8.04 8.88 -2.60
C PRO A 16 6.71 9.12 -1.89
N ALA A 17 5.63 8.42 -2.27
CA ALA A 17 4.33 8.54 -1.62
C ALA A 17 4.21 7.71 -0.33
N VAL A 18 3.09 7.89 0.38
CA VAL A 18 2.72 7.05 1.53
C VAL A 18 2.67 5.59 1.06
N PRO A 19 3.43 4.66 1.65
CA PRO A 19 3.43 3.28 1.21
C PRO A 19 2.02 2.69 1.45
N ALA A 20 1.34 2.35 0.37
CA ALA A 20 0.07 1.63 0.44
C ALA A 20 0.37 0.13 0.36
N GLY A 21 0.06 -0.58 1.45
CA GLY A 21 0.17 -2.04 1.47
C GLY A 21 -0.67 -2.68 0.38
N PHE A 22 -0.09 -3.63 -0.35
CA PHE A 22 -0.80 -4.47 -1.30
C PHE A 22 -0.16 -5.85 -1.35
N THR A 23 -0.96 -6.87 -1.64
CA THR A 23 -0.45 -8.21 -1.91
C THR A 23 -0.15 -8.36 -3.40
N PRO A 24 1.12 -8.56 -3.81
CA PRO A 24 1.46 -8.77 -5.21
C PRO A 24 0.76 -10.02 -5.78
N ALA A 25 0.43 -9.98 -7.07
CA ALA A 25 -0.07 -11.16 -7.76
C ALA A 25 1.00 -12.27 -7.81
N ASP A 26 0.54 -13.52 -7.87
CA ASP A 26 1.40 -14.65 -8.19
C ASP A 26 1.90 -14.57 -9.65
N VAL A 27 2.89 -15.40 -10.00
CA VAL A 27 3.49 -15.36 -11.35
C VAL A 27 2.44 -15.57 -12.46
N PRO A 28 1.47 -16.50 -12.33
CA PRO A 28 0.34 -16.58 -13.26
C PRO A 28 -0.49 -15.31 -13.33
N GLY A 29 -0.85 -14.69 -12.20
CA GLY A 29 -1.60 -13.43 -12.18
C GLY A 29 -0.85 -12.28 -12.85
N LEU A 30 0.46 -12.16 -12.63
CA LEU A 30 1.31 -11.18 -13.32
C LEU A 30 1.37 -11.44 -14.83
N ALA A 31 1.45 -12.71 -15.25
CA ALA A 31 1.48 -13.07 -16.67
C ALA A 31 0.14 -12.74 -17.37
N LEU A 32 -0.96 -12.75 -16.62
CA LEU A 32 -2.28 -12.32 -17.08
C LEU A 32 -2.48 -10.79 -17.02
N GLY A 33 -1.47 -10.04 -16.55
CA GLY A 33 -1.48 -8.58 -16.56
C GLY A 33 -2.02 -7.92 -15.28
N PHE A 34 -2.15 -8.66 -14.18
CA PHE A 34 -2.68 -8.14 -12.91
C PHE A 34 -1.56 -7.85 -11.90
N PRO A 35 -1.50 -6.63 -11.32
CA PRO A 35 -0.45 -6.24 -10.38
C PRO A 35 -0.63 -6.83 -8.97
N THR A 36 -1.88 -7.07 -8.57
CA THR A 36 -2.26 -7.49 -7.22
C THR A 36 -2.98 -8.83 -7.23
N ALA A 37 -2.94 -9.53 -6.09
CA ALA A 37 -3.74 -10.72 -5.87
C ALA A 37 -5.24 -10.45 -6.08
N GLY A 38 -5.99 -11.49 -6.46
CA GLY A 38 -7.43 -11.38 -6.72
C GLY A 38 -7.83 -11.08 -8.17
N LEU A 39 -6.85 -11.06 -9.10
CA LEU A 39 -7.06 -10.93 -10.55
C LEU A 39 -7.91 -9.71 -10.93
N GLY A 40 -7.62 -8.54 -10.34
CA GLY A 40 -8.30 -7.28 -10.68
C GLY A 40 -9.82 -7.31 -10.48
N GLY A 41 -10.31 -8.06 -9.47
CA GLY A 41 -11.72 -8.14 -9.13
C GLY A 41 -12.47 -9.31 -9.79
N TRP A 42 -11.84 -10.09 -10.67
CA TRP A 42 -12.46 -11.28 -11.27
C TRP A 42 -12.86 -12.34 -10.23
N SER A 43 -12.06 -12.49 -9.17
CA SER A 43 -12.38 -13.39 -8.05
C SER A 43 -13.68 -12.99 -7.35
N ALA A 44 -13.81 -11.73 -6.97
CA ALA A 44 -15.01 -11.16 -6.34
C ALA A 44 -16.22 -11.20 -7.30
N PHE A 45 -16.01 -10.86 -8.58
CA PHE A 45 -17.07 -10.89 -9.60
C PHE A 45 -17.67 -12.29 -9.75
N VAL A 46 -16.83 -13.32 -9.88
CA VAL A 46 -17.29 -14.72 -10.00
C VAL A 46 -17.93 -15.21 -8.70
N ALA A 47 -17.39 -14.85 -7.54
CA ALA A 47 -17.98 -15.19 -6.24
C ALA A 47 -19.39 -14.56 -6.09
N GLY A 48 -19.56 -13.32 -6.54
CA GLY A 48 -20.84 -12.60 -6.52
C GLY A 48 -21.93 -13.22 -7.39
N LEU A 49 -21.59 -14.08 -8.36
CA LEU A 49 -22.56 -14.84 -9.14
C LEU A 49 -23.26 -15.94 -8.31
N GLY A 50 -22.78 -16.25 -7.10
CA GLY A 50 -23.42 -17.21 -6.19
C GLY A 50 -23.41 -18.67 -6.66
N ALA A 51 -22.66 -18.98 -7.73
CA ALA A 51 -22.69 -20.28 -8.41
C ALA A 51 -21.82 -21.36 -7.74
N GLY A 52 -21.18 -21.08 -6.60
CA GLY A 52 -20.32 -22.05 -5.89
C GLY A 52 -19.15 -22.58 -6.72
N LEU A 53 -18.65 -21.77 -7.66
CA LEU A 53 -17.63 -22.19 -8.62
C LEU A 53 -16.27 -22.40 -7.94
N PRO A 54 -15.44 -23.36 -8.43
CA PRO A 54 -14.07 -23.54 -7.94
C PRO A 54 -13.23 -22.26 -8.03
N ALA A 55 -12.31 -22.08 -7.08
CA ALA A 55 -11.41 -20.92 -7.02
C ALA A 55 -10.50 -20.75 -8.25
N SER A 56 -10.33 -21.80 -9.07
CA SER A 56 -9.56 -21.76 -10.32
C SER A 56 -10.33 -21.15 -11.50
N VAL A 57 -11.66 -21.05 -11.42
CA VAL A 57 -12.50 -20.58 -12.54
C VAL A 57 -12.15 -19.15 -12.98
N PRO A 58 -11.98 -18.15 -12.08
CA PRO A 58 -11.61 -16.79 -12.49
C PRO A 58 -10.30 -16.76 -13.29
N LEU A 59 -9.29 -17.54 -12.88
CA LEU A 59 -8.02 -17.64 -13.58
C LEU A 59 -8.20 -18.21 -14.99
N VAL A 60 -8.97 -19.28 -15.13
CA VAL A 60 -9.23 -19.90 -16.44
C VAL A 60 -9.98 -18.94 -17.37
N VAL A 61 -11.01 -18.26 -16.87
CA VAL A 61 -11.79 -17.28 -17.65
C VAL A 61 -10.87 -16.17 -18.17
N VAL A 62 -10.07 -15.58 -17.29
CA VAL A 62 -9.11 -14.54 -17.65
C VAL A 62 -8.07 -15.06 -18.64
N ALA A 63 -7.53 -16.26 -18.43
CA ALA A 63 -6.57 -16.87 -19.36
C ALA A 63 -7.16 -17.08 -20.76
N VAL A 64 -8.42 -17.50 -20.85
CA VAL A 64 -9.14 -17.65 -22.12
C VAL A 64 -9.36 -16.29 -22.81
N LEU A 65 -9.61 -15.22 -22.04
CA LEU A 65 -9.71 -13.87 -22.59
C LEU A 65 -8.33 -13.35 -23.05
N VAL A 66 -7.26 -13.60 -22.31
CA VAL A 66 -5.92 -13.13 -22.73
C VAL A 66 -5.38 -13.95 -23.92
N ALA A 67 -5.77 -15.22 -24.06
CA ALA A 67 -5.31 -16.13 -25.10
C ALA A 67 -5.37 -15.58 -26.54
N PRO A 68 -6.50 -15.05 -27.07
CA PRO A 68 -6.54 -14.52 -28.44
C PRO A 68 -5.57 -13.36 -28.69
N LEU A 69 -5.30 -12.53 -27.67
CA LEU A 69 -4.33 -11.44 -27.77
C LEU A 69 -2.91 -11.99 -27.90
N VAL A 70 -2.56 -12.97 -27.05
CA VAL A 70 -1.25 -13.63 -27.07
C VAL A 70 -1.05 -14.41 -28.37
N LEU A 71 -2.04 -15.20 -28.78
CA LEU A 71 -1.99 -15.96 -30.02
C LEU A 71 -1.87 -15.04 -31.25
N GLY A 72 -2.60 -13.92 -31.28
CA GLY A 72 -2.48 -12.92 -32.34
C GLY A 72 -1.09 -12.26 -32.38
N ALA A 73 -0.53 -11.94 -31.22
CA ALA A 73 0.81 -11.38 -31.11
C ALA A 73 1.89 -12.38 -31.55
N ILE A 74 1.79 -13.65 -31.15
CA ILE A 74 2.69 -14.72 -31.60
C ILE A 74 2.54 -14.95 -33.11
N ALA A 75 1.30 -14.97 -33.62
CA ALA A 75 1.04 -15.13 -35.04
C ALA A 75 1.77 -14.04 -35.85
N ALA A 76 1.86 -12.80 -35.34
CA ALA A 76 2.56 -11.68 -35.97
C ALA A 76 4.04 -11.98 -36.33
N LEU A 77 4.70 -12.91 -35.63
CA LEU A 77 6.06 -13.35 -35.95
C LEU A 77 6.16 -14.08 -37.29
N PHE A 78 5.07 -14.66 -37.77
CA PHE A 78 5.02 -15.41 -39.03
C PHE A 78 4.54 -14.55 -40.20
N LEU A 79 4.21 -13.27 -39.98
CA LEU A 79 3.81 -12.34 -41.04
C LEU A 79 4.97 -11.49 -41.56
N ARG A 80 4.72 -10.77 -42.65
CA ARG A 80 5.69 -9.84 -43.26
C ARG A 80 6.08 -8.76 -42.24
N GLY A 81 7.37 -8.45 -42.12
CA GLY A 81 7.84 -7.49 -41.11
C GLY A 81 8.00 -8.07 -39.71
N SER A 82 8.14 -9.40 -39.60
CA SER A 82 8.34 -10.16 -38.36
C SER A 82 9.41 -9.59 -37.42
N HIS A 83 10.47 -8.95 -37.94
CA HIS A 83 11.48 -8.29 -37.12
C HIS A 83 10.88 -7.23 -36.18
N ARG A 84 9.89 -6.45 -36.62
CA ARG A 84 9.25 -5.43 -35.79
C ARG A 84 8.32 -6.05 -34.76
N ALA A 85 7.60 -7.11 -35.12
CA ALA A 85 6.79 -7.90 -34.20
C ALA A 85 7.66 -8.58 -33.12
N ALA A 86 8.83 -9.09 -33.50
CA ALA A 86 9.80 -9.67 -32.59
C ALA A 86 10.34 -8.62 -31.60
N LEU A 87 10.63 -7.39 -32.05
CA LEU A 87 11.01 -6.30 -31.15
C LEU A 87 9.89 -5.95 -30.16
N ALA A 88 8.63 -5.87 -30.62
CA ALA A 88 7.49 -5.60 -29.76
C ALA A 88 7.24 -6.72 -28.72
N LEU A 89 7.41 -7.98 -29.12
CA LEU A 89 7.38 -9.11 -28.18
C LEU A 89 8.58 -9.09 -27.23
N GLY A 90 9.75 -8.62 -27.66
CA GLY A 90 10.90 -8.37 -26.79
C GLY A 90 10.56 -7.38 -25.68
N VAL A 91 9.85 -6.28 -26.00
CA VAL A 91 9.33 -5.33 -25.00
C VAL A 91 8.33 -5.99 -24.05
N THR A 92 7.50 -6.91 -24.57
CA THR A 92 6.55 -7.68 -23.76
C THR A 92 7.26 -8.53 -22.70
N VAL A 93 8.26 -9.30 -23.12
CA VAL A 93 9.06 -10.17 -22.25
C VAL A 93 9.85 -9.35 -21.24
N LEU A 94 10.44 -8.23 -21.66
CA LEU A 94 11.16 -7.32 -20.77
C LEU A 94 10.23 -6.73 -19.71
N GLY A 95 9.05 -6.25 -20.11
CA GLY A 95 8.03 -5.74 -19.19
C GLY A 95 7.57 -6.77 -18.18
N PHE A 96 7.34 -8.02 -18.62
CA PHE A 96 7.02 -9.13 -17.73
C PHE A 96 8.14 -9.42 -16.71
N ALA A 97 9.38 -9.49 -17.18
CA ALA A 97 10.53 -9.70 -16.30
C ALA A 97 10.68 -8.57 -15.27
N THR A 98 10.48 -7.31 -15.69
CA THR A 98 10.46 -6.15 -14.80
C THR A 98 9.33 -6.24 -13.78
N ALA A 99 8.13 -6.65 -14.18
CA ALA A 99 6.99 -6.81 -13.26
C ALA A 99 7.25 -7.90 -12.21
N VAL A 100 7.80 -9.05 -12.64
CA VAL A 100 8.17 -10.14 -11.72
C VAL A 100 9.26 -9.68 -10.76
N LEU A 101 10.28 -8.97 -11.24
CA LEU A 101 11.34 -8.45 -10.39
C LEU A 101 10.77 -7.45 -9.36
N ALA A 102 9.95 -6.49 -9.80
CA ALA A 102 9.31 -5.50 -8.93
C ALA A 102 8.46 -6.16 -7.83
N ALA A 103 7.61 -7.12 -8.21
CA ALA A 103 6.76 -7.86 -7.28
C ALA A 103 7.53 -8.71 -6.24
N ARG A 104 8.81 -9.01 -6.50
CA ARG A 104 9.68 -9.77 -5.59
C ARG A 104 10.64 -8.89 -4.81
N THR A 105 10.85 -7.64 -5.24
CA THR A 105 11.69 -6.67 -4.54
C THR A 105 10.86 -5.95 -3.50
N VAL A 106 11.23 -6.15 -2.24
CA VAL A 106 10.61 -5.51 -1.09
C VAL A 106 11.55 -4.41 -0.62
N VAL A 107 11.05 -3.17 -0.55
CA VAL A 107 11.90 -1.99 -0.31
C VAL A 107 11.32 -1.08 0.78
N GLN A 108 10.02 -1.15 1.04
CA GLN A 108 9.36 -0.31 2.04
C GLN A 108 8.64 -1.15 3.10
N SER A 109 8.41 -0.57 4.27
CA SER A 109 7.63 -1.20 5.34
C SER A 109 6.73 -0.18 6.02
N THR A 110 5.54 -0.62 6.44
CA THR A 110 4.59 0.15 7.24
C THR A 110 4.21 -0.69 8.46
N GLY A 111 4.85 -0.42 9.60
CA GLY A 111 4.72 -1.28 10.79
C GLY A 111 5.34 -2.66 10.53
N SER A 112 4.58 -3.71 10.75
CA SER A 112 4.96 -5.11 10.50
C SER A 112 4.85 -5.51 9.02
N ASP A 113 4.07 -4.78 8.23
CA ASP A 113 3.85 -5.08 6.82
C ASP A 113 4.99 -4.58 5.95
N VAL A 114 5.38 -5.43 4.99
CA VAL A 114 6.36 -5.08 3.97
C VAL A 114 5.71 -4.83 2.62
N VAL A 115 6.13 -3.77 1.95
CA VAL A 115 5.56 -3.30 0.69
C VAL A 115 6.56 -3.57 -0.44
N ALA A 116 6.11 -4.37 -1.42
CA ALA A 116 6.85 -4.64 -2.64
C ALA A 116 6.83 -3.45 -3.60
N VAL A 117 7.82 -3.37 -4.50
CA VAL A 117 7.82 -2.37 -5.56
C VAL A 117 6.62 -2.62 -6.49
N TRP A 118 5.90 -1.54 -6.82
CA TRP A 118 4.71 -1.63 -7.66
C TRP A 118 5.00 -2.25 -9.04
N PRO A 119 4.41 -3.40 -9.39
CA PRO A 119 4.72 -4.09 -10.66
C PRO A 119 4.03 -3.47 -11.88
N GLY A 120 3.11 -2.51 -11.70
CA GLY A 120 2.27 -1.99 -12.78
C GLY A 120 3.03 -1.28 -13.91
N SER A 121 4.22 -0.73 -13.64
CA SER A 121 5.07 -0.14 -14.69
C SER A 121 5.60 -1.21 -15.65
N GLY A 122 6.09 -2.34 -15.12
CA GLY A 122 6.49 -3.50 -15.92
C GLY A 122 5.30 -4.10 -16.68
N LEU A 123 4.13 -4.19 -16.06
CA LEU A 123 2.91 -4.66 -16.72
C LEU A 123 2.45 -3.73 -17.84
N SER A 124 2.64 -2.41 -17.70
CA SER A 124 2.34 -1.45 -18.77
C SER A 124 3.22 -1.68 -20.00
N LEU A 125 4.51 -1.98 -19.79
CA LEU A 125 5.43 -2.37 -20.88
C LEU A 125 5.03 -3.71 -21.50
N LEU A 126 4.60 -4.68 -20.69
CA LEU A 126 4.04 -5.95 -21.16
C LEU A 126 2.89 -5.70 -22.12
N TRP A 127 1.88 -4.94 -21.69
CA TRP A 127 0.70 -4.63 -22.50
C TRP A 127 1.03 -3.80 -23.74
N LEU A 128 1.97 -2.85 -23.64
CA LEU A 128 2.42 -2.05 -24.78
C LEU A 128 3.08 -2.90 -25.86
N GLY A 129 3.97 -3.82 -25.47
CA GLY A 129 4.62 -4.73 -26.40
C GLY A 129 3.62 -5.67 -27.07
N LEU A 130 2.67 -6.21 -26.31
CA LEU A 130 1.65 -7.11 -26.79
C LEU A 130 0.71 -6.43 -27.80
N ALA A 131 0.24 -5.22 -27.45
CA ALA A 131 -0.59 -4.40 -28.33
C ALA A 131 0.18 -3.99 -29.59
N GLY A 132 1.45 -3.62 -29.46
CA GLY A 132 2.32 -3.32 -30.59
C GLY A 132 2.44 -4.49 -31.57
N ALA A 133 2.72 -5.70 -31.07
CA ALA A 133 2.79 -6.90 -31.89
C ALA A 133 1.47 -7.20 -32.63
N LEU A 134 0.33 -7.04 -31.94
CA LEU A 134 -1.00 -7.20 -32.52
C LEU A 134 -1.27 -6.19 -33.66
N VAL A 135 -1.06 -4.90 -33.41
CA VAL A 135 -1.29 -3.85 -34.40
C VAL A 135 -0.41 -4.06 -35.64
N LEU A 136 0.85 -4.41 -35.44
CA LEU A 136 1.77 -4.69 -36.54
C LEU A 136 1.36 -5.94 -37.34
N GLY A 137 0.93 -7.00 -36.66
CA GLY A 137 0.39 -8.20 -37.31
C GLY A 137 -0.85 -7.89 -38.14
N PHE A 138 -1.80 -7.17 -37.55
CA PHE A 138 -3.05 -6.74 -38.19
C PHE A 138 -2.83 -5.84 -39.40
N ALA A 139 -1.85 -4.93 -39.34
CA ALA A 139 -1.52 -4.06 -40.46
C ALA A 139 -1.11 -4.85 -41.73
N THR A 140 -0.54 -6.05 -41.56
CA THR A 140 -0.14 -6.89 -42.70
C THR A 140 -1.26 -7.74 -43.30
N LEU A 141 -2.34 -7.96 -42.55
CA LEU A 141 -3.49 -8.76 -42.97
C LEU A 141 -4.51 -7.95 -43.81
N GLY A 142 -4.44 -6.62 -43.77
CA GLY A 142 -5.37 -5.73 -44.46
C GLY A 142 -6.82 -6.04 -44.11
N ARG A 143 -7.69 -6.27 -45.11
CA ARG A 143 -9.11 -6.60 -44.90
C ARG A 143 -9.34 -7.89 -44.10
N ARG A 144 -8.40 -8.84 -44.11
CA ARG A 144 -8.51 -10.09 -43.32
C ARG A 144 -8.33 -9.86 -41.82
N SER A 145 -7.88 -8.68 -41.42
CA SER A 145 -7.67 -8.33 -40.01
C SER A 145 -8.98 -8.04 -39.24
N LEU A 146 -10.13 -7.92 -39.93
CA LEU A 146 -11.38 -7.52 -39.29
C LEU A 146 -11.81 -8.48 -38.18
N VAL A 147 -11.84 -9.79 -38.47
CA VAL A 147 -12.25 -10.81 -37.50
C VAL A 147 -11.30 -10.86 -36.30
N PRO A 148 -9.97 -11.06 -36.45
CA PRO A 148 -9.08 -11.12 -35.30
C PRO A 148 -8.98 -9.80 -34.55
N GLY A 149 -9.12 -8.65 -35.24
CA GLY A 149 -9.19 -7.33 -34.62
C GLY A 149 -10.44 -7.14 -33.76
N LEU A 150 -11.60 -7.58 -34.26
CA LEU A 150 -12.85 -7.54 -33.49
C LEU A 150 -12.79 -8.46 -32.27
N VAL A 151 -12.26 -9.69 -32.43
CA VAL A 151 -12.07 -10.61 -31.29
C VAL A 151 -11.15 -9.98 -30.26
N ALA A 152 -10.00 -9.42 -30.66
CA ALA A 152 -9.09 -8.75 -29.75
C ALA A 152 -9.77 -7.59 -29.00
N ALA A 153 -10.52 -6.75 -29.71
CA ALA A 153 -11.23 -5.61 -29.12
C ALA A 153 -12.31 -6.04 -28.13
N VAL A 154 -13.18 -6.98 -28.52
CA VAL A 154 -14.26 -7.50 -27.65
C VAL A 154 -13.67 -8.12 -26.40
N THR A 155 -12.62 -8.92 -26.55
CA THR A 155 -12.01 -9.60 -25.42
C THR A 155 -11.35 -8.63 -24.44
N LEU A 156 -10.73 -7.56 -24.94
CA LEU A 156 -10.15 -6.50 -24.11
C LEU A 156 -11.25 -5.71 -23.36
N VAL A 157 -12.39 -5.46 -24.00
CA VAL A 157 -13.56 -4.86 -23.35
C VAL A 157 -14.10 -5.76 -22.24
N VAL A 158 -14.27 -7.06 -22.51
CA VAL A 158 -14.75 -8.03 -21.51
C VAL A 158 -13.78 -8.15 -20.34
N LEU A 159 -12.47 -8.16 -20.60
CA LEU A 159 -11.43 -8.23 -19.57
C LEU A 159 -11.52 -7.06 -18.58
N ALA A 160 -11.92 -5.88 -19.04
CA ALA A 160 -12.04 -4.67 -18.24
C ALA A 160 -13.35 -4.59 -17.41
N VAL A 161 -14.31 -5.49 -17.62
CA VAL A 161 -15.65 -5.41 -16.99
C VAL A 161 -15.59 -5.36 -15.46
N PRO A 162 -14.89 -6.28 -14.74
CA PRO A 162 -14.86 -6.23 -13.28
C PRO A 162 -14.24 -4.94 -12.74
N LEU A 163 -13.20 -4.45 -13.41
CA LEU A 163 -12.50 -3.23 -13.03
C LEU A 163 -13.40 -2.00 -13.15
N VAL A 164 -14.14 -1.87 -14.27
CA VAL A 164 -15.12 -0.79 -14.45
C VAL A 164 -16.28 -0.94 -13.46
N SER A 165 -16.75 -2.17 -13.20
CA SER A 165 -17.84 -2.41 -12.26
C SER A 165 -17.48 -2.03 -10.82
N ALA A 166 -16.25 -2.31 -10.39
CA ALA A 166 -15.76 -1.94 -9.06
C ALA A 166 -15.63 -0.43 -8.90
N ALA A 167 -15.18 0.27 -9.95
CA ALA A 167 -15.12 1.73 -9.97
C ALA A 167 -16.51 2.37 -9.82
N VAL A 168 -17.51 1.85 -10.52
CA VAL A 168 -18.90 2.35 -10.43
C VAL A 168 -19.54 2.00 -9.09
N ALA A 169 -19.22 0.84 -8.52
CA ALA A 169 -19.74 0.40 -7.21
C ALA A 169 -19.12 1.15 -6.02
N GLY A 170 -18.14 2.03 -6.24
CA GLY A 170 -17.43 2.72 -5.16
C GLY A 170 -16.57 1.81 -4.29
N SER A 171 -16.31 0.57 -4.73
CA SER A 171 -15.52 -0.42 -4.00
C SER A 171 -14.03 -0.32 -4.36
N THR A 172 -13.56 0.87 -4.75
CA THR A 172 -12.16 1.12 -5.08
C THR A 172 -11.36 1.36 -3.82
N ALA A 173 -10.09 0.93 -3.82
CA ALA A 173 -9.18 1.15 -2.70
C ALA A 173 -9.00 2.64 -2.36
N VAL A 174 -9.16 3.53 -3.34
CA VAL A 174 -9.12 4.98 -3.15
C VAL A 174 -10.53 5.49 -2.85
N ARG A 175 -10.72 5.96 -1.62
CA ARG A 175 -11.92 6.64 -1.13
C ARG A 175 -11.49 7.91 -0.40
N ALA A 176 -12.29 8.98 -0.49
CA ALA A 176 -12.06 10.17 0.33
C ALA A 176 -12.12 9.74 1.81
N SER A 177 -11.08 10.04 2.60
CA SER A 177 -11.21 9.85 4.05
C SER A 177 -12.23 10.88 4.54
N THR A 178 -13.21 10.41 5.31
CA THR A 178 -14.13 11.30 6.04
C THR A 178 -13.57 11.61 7.43
N ASP A 179 -12.58 10.83 7.86
CA ASP A 179 -11.97 10.91 9.18
C ASP A 179 -10.69 11.75 9.11
N THR A 180 -10.54 12.63 10.10
CA THR A 180 -9.28 13.34 10.34
C THR A 180 -8.34 12.39 11.06
N SER A 181 -7.08 12.30 10.63
CA SER A 181 -6.09 11.38 11.21
C SER A 181 -5.89 11.59 12.72
N LEU A 182 -6.19 12.79 13.21
CA LEU A 182 -6.14 13.17 14.62
C LEU A 182 -7.52 13.62 15.13
N PRO A 183 -7.83 13.40 16.43
CA PRO A 183 -9.06 13.90 17.03
C PRO A 183 -9.22 15.41 16.91
N GLY A 184 -10.46 15.89 16.70
CA GLY A 184 -10.76 17.31 16.52
C GLY A 184 -10.28 18.21 17.68
N LEU A 185 -10.19 17.68 18.90
CA LEU A 185 -9.60 18.38 20.05
C LEU A 185 -8.11 18.69 19.84
N VAL A 186 -7.34 17.71 19.39
CA VAL A 186 -5.90 17.86 19.11
C VAL A 186 -5.71 18.84 17.96
N VAL A 187 -6.54 18.73 16.91
CA VAL A 187 -6.51 19.65 15.76
C VAL A 187 -6.81 21.09 16.16
N ALA A 188 -7.77 21.31 17.07
CA ALA A 188 -8.10 22.63 17.58
C ALA A 188 -6.97 23.23 18.43
N GLU A 189 -6.33 22.41 19.28
CA GLU A 189 -5.17 22.84 20.08
C GLU A 189 -3.97 23.15 19.18
N ALA A 190 -3.71 22.29 18.19
CA ALA A 190 -2.66 22.45 17.20
C ALA A 190 -2.80 23.70 16.33
N ALA A 191 -4.03 24.21 16.15
CA ALA A 191 -4.25 25.48 15.48
C ALA A 191 -3.75 26.68 16.29
N THR A 192 -3.65 26.53 17.61
CA THR A 192 -3.11 27.53 18.53
C THR A 192 -1.60 27.32 18.74
N ASP A 193 -1.16 26.08 18.90
CA ASP A 193 0.25 25.71 19.04
C ASP A 193 0.65 24.56 18.08
N PRO A 194 1.34 24.87 16.97
CA PRO A 194 1.79 23.86 16.01
C PRO A 194 2.86 22.89 16.55
N ALA A 195 3.49 23.19 17.69
CA ALA A 195 4.56 22.37 18.26
C ALA A 195 4.02 21.12 18.99
N VAL A 196 2.72 21.10 19.32
CA VAL A 196 2.04 20.00 19.99
C VAL A 196 2.19 18.71 19.18
N GLY A 197 2.88 17.73 19.77
CA GLY A 197 3.01 16.38 19.25
C GLY A 197 1.98 15.41 19.87
N THR A 198 1.49 14.48 19.05
CA THR A 198 0.66 13.35 19.46
C THR A 198 1.40 12.06 19.12
N LEU A 199 1.65 11.21 20.11
CA LEU A 199 2.13 9.85 19.92
C LEU A 199 0.95 8.95 19.55
N VAL A 200 0.90 8.49 18.31
CA VAL A 200 -0.12 7.57 17.81
C VAL A 200 0.40 6.14 17.94
N LEU A 201 -0.35 5.31 18.64
CA LEU A 201 -0.06 3.90 18.88
C LEU A 201 -1.08 3.05 18.14
N ARG A 202 -0.61 2.07 17.36
CA ARG A 202 -1.47 1.07 16.70
C ARG A 202 -1.01 -0.34 17.02
N ALA A 203 -1.93 -1.14 17.51
CA ALA A 203 -1.74 -2.57 17.69
C ALA A 203 -1.75 -3.27 16.32
N ALA A 204 -0.80 -4.17 16.10
CA ALA A 204 -0.75 -5.04 14.94
C ALA A 204 -1.20 -6.46 15.31
N ASP A 205 -1.57 -7.23 14.28
CA ASP A 205 -2.07 -8.60 14.40
C ASP A 205 -0.98 -9.63 14.76
N ASP A 206 0.29 -9.29 14.52
CA ASP A 206 1.47 -10.07 14.86
C ASP A 206 1.91 -9.94 16.33
N GLY A 207 1.17 -9.17 17.13
CA GLY A 207 1.49 -8.91 18.53
C GLY A 207 2.38 -7.69 18.76
N SER A 208 2.79 -6.98 17.69
CA SER A 208 3.59 -5.76 17.78
C SER A 208 2.74 -4.51 18.02
N LEU A 209 3.41 -3.43 18.45
CA LEU A 209 2.83 -2.11 18.62
C LEU A 209 3.63 -1.14 17.76
N SER A 210 3.01 -0.58 16.74
CA SER A 210 3.61 0.49 15.95
C SER A 210 3.35 1.83 16.62
N ALA A 211 4.33 2.73 16.50
CA ALA A 211 4.27 4.05 17.13
C ALA A 211 4.77 5.12 16.18
N ASP A 212 4.08 6.24 16.18
CA ASP A 212 4.41 7.38 15.34
C ASP A 212 4.14 8.68 16.10
N VAL A 213 4.90 9.73 15.79
CA VAL A 213 4.69 11.07 16.38
C VAL A 213 4.17 11.99 15.28
N GLU A 214 2.89 12.33 15.38
CA GLU A 214 2.26 13.33 14.52
C GLU A 214 2.34 14.71 15.19
N ARG A 215 2.63 15.76 14.42
CA ARG A 215 2.67 17.14 14.94
C ARG A 215 1.58 17.98 14.30
N GLY A 216 1.08 18.95 15.05
CA GLY A 216 0.08 19.89 14.56
C GLY A 216 -1.25 19.20 14.21
N ALA A 217 -1.88 19.62 13.11
CA ALA A 217 -3.19 19.10 12.67
C ALA A 217 -3.14 17.72 12.00
N GLY A 218 -1.99 17.05 12.06
CA GLY A 218 -1.76 15.73 11.46
C GLY A 218 -0.71 15.78 10.35
N ARG A 219 -0.29 14.59 9.91
CA ARG A 219 0.72 14.46 8.85
C ARG A 219 0.18 14.90 7.49
N THR A 220 0.95 15.71 6.79
CA THR A 220 0.69 16.15 5.41
C THR A 220 1.62 15.45 4.40
N LEU A 221 1.30 15.50 3.11
CA LEU A 221 2.05 14.78 2.07
C LEU A 221 3.51 15.25 1.95
N GLU A 222 3.79 16.52 2.23
CA GLU A 222 5.13 17.10 2.25
C GLU A 222 6.00 16.62 3.42
N GLN A 223 5.41 15.96 4.42
CA GLN A 223 6.10 15.37 5.56
C GLN A 223 6.37 13.86 5.37
N VAL A 224 6.00 13.30 4.21
CA VAL A 224 6.27 11.90 3.86
C VAL A 224 7.65 11.81 3.23
N SER A 225 8.50 10.97 3.82
CA SER A 225 9.88 10.79 3.36
C SER A 225 10.15 9.33 3.00
N THR A 226 10.73 9.12 1.82
CA THR A 226 11.26 7.81 1.41
C THR A 226 12.37 7.34 2.34
N VAL A 227 13.08 8.26 3.02
CA VAL A 227 14.13 7.90 3.99
C VAL A 227 13.54 7.14 5.17
N ASP A 228 12.35 7.51 5.64
CA ASP A 228 11.74 6.94 6.83
C ASP A 228 10.93 5.67 6.53
N SER A 229 10.41 5.54 5.31
CA SER A 229 9.62 4.37 4.87
C SER A 229 10.43 3.23 4.23
N THR A 230 11.70 3.46 3.87
CA THR A 230 12.57 2.41 3.29
C THR A 230 13.06 1.44 4.36
N ILE A 231 13.01 0.14 4.06
CA ILE A 231 13.55 -0.92 4.92
C ILE A 231 15.06 -0.71 5.13
N GLY A 232 15.45 -0.64 6.40
CA GLY A 232 16.84 -0.50 6.82
C GLY A 232 16.93 -0.35 8.33
N PRO A 233 18.13 -0.05 8.87
CA PRO A 233 18.27 0.30 10.28
C PRO A 233 17.41 1.52 10.61
N LEU A 234 16.82 1.48 11.81
CA LEU A 234 16.07 2.61 12.38
C LEU A 234 16.98 3.83 12.48
N SER A 235 16.42 5.00 12.23
CA SER A 235 17.07 6.27 12.59
C SER A 235 17.06 6.46 14.10
N ASP A 236 17.95 7.32 14.62
CA ASP A 236 18.01 7.63 16.05
C ASP A 236 16.67 8.14 16.60
N THR A 237 15.88 8.84 15.78
CA THR A 237 14.53 9.29 16.15
C THR A 237 13.55 8.12 16.19
N GLN A 238 13.59 7.22 15.20
CA GLN A 238 12.73 6.04 15.17
C GLN A 238 13.00 5.10 16.35
N THR A 239 14.28 4.91 16.72
CA THR A 239 14.67 4.14 17.91
C THR A 239 14.09 4.75 19.19
N ARG A 240 14.22 6.08 19.37
CA ARG A 240 13.66 6.79 20.53
C ARG A 240 12.14 6.69 20.62
N VAL A 241 11.43 6.86 19.50
CA VAL A 241 9.96 6.71 19.45
C VAL A 241 9.54 5.27 19.77
N ALA A 242 10.26 4.27 19.26
CA ALA A 242 9.98 2.86 19.55
C ALA A 242 10.22 2.51 21.03
N GLU A 243 11.31 3.00 21.61
CA GLU A 243 11.62 2.84 23.04
C GLU A 243 10.56 3.54 23.91
N LEU A 244 10.17 4.77 23.57
CA LEU A 244 9.10 5.50 24.24
C LEU A 244 7.78 4.71 24.21
N ALA A 245 7.39 4.21 23.04
CA ALA A 245 6.17 3.41 22.90
C ALA A 245 6.23 2.12 23.72
N GLY A 246 7.37 1.43 23.75
CA GLY A 246 7.58 0.25 24.59
C GLY A 246 7.47 0.57 26.08
N ASN A 247 7.99 1.71 26.51
CA ASN A 247 7.92 2.14 27.91
C ASN A 247 6.50 2.54 28.32
N VAL A 248 5.79 3.29 27.47
CA VAL A 248 4.43 3.78 27.74
C VAL A 248 3.38 2.66 27.66
N SER A 249 3.58 1.67 26.79
CA SER A 249 2.64 0.53 26.63
C SER A 249 2.90 -0.63 27.59
N SER A 250 3.93 -0.53 28.44
CA SER A 250 4.32 -1.56 29.39
C SER A 250 4.27 -1.04 30.82
N ARG A 251 3.84 -1.88 31.76
CA ARG A 251 3.87 -1.57 33.20
C ARG A 251 5.27 -1.77 33.79
N SER A 252 6.29 -1.22 33.12
CA SER A 252 7.69 -1.38 33.50
C SER A 252 8.12 -0.42 34.61
N GLY A 253 7.36 0.66 34.83
CA GLY A 253 7.70 1.72 35.80
C GLY A 253 8.89 2.58 35.38
N LEU A 254 9.27 2.55 34.10
CA LEU A 254 10.28 3.45 33.54
C LEU A 254 9.67 4.83 33.30
N ASP A 255 10.38 5.87 33.74
CA ASP A 255 9.93 7.26 33.57
C ASP A 255 10.07 7.70 32.11
N ALA A 256 8.94 7.79 31.40
CA ALA A 256 8.87 8.25 30.02
C ALA A 256 8.85 9.79 29.88
N THR A 257 8.78 10.53 30.99
CA THR A 257 8.52 11.97 31.03
C THR A 257 9.60 12.78 30.29
N ASP A 258 10.87 12.43 30.47
CA ASP A 258 11.98 13.13 29.83
C ASP A 258 11.98 12.95 28.30
N GLU A 259 11.66 11.74 27.83
CA GLU A 259 11.60 11.43 26.40
C GLU A 259 10.35 12.04 25.74
N LEU A 260 9.20 12.01 26.42
CA LEU A 260 7.99 12.72 25.99
C LEU A 260 8.25 14.22 25.81
N ARG A 261 8.98 14.83 26.76
CA ARG A 261 9.37 16.25 26.66
C ARG A 261 10.36 16.49 25.54
N ALA A 262 11.39 15.66 25.41
CA ALA A 262 12.40 15.78 24.35
C ALA A 262 11.80 15.66 22.94
N LEU A 263 10.78 14.80 22.79
CA LEU A 263 10.06 14.61 21.53
C LEU A 263 8.90 15.62 21.35
N GLY A 264 8.55 16.40 22.37
CA GLY A 264 7.46 17.39 22.33
C GLY A 264 6.06 16.75 22.26
N VAL A 265 5.88 15.60 22.89
CA VAL A 265 4.62 14.84 22.90
C VAL A 265 3.75 15.32 24.05
N SER A 266 2.56 15.83 23.72
CA SER A 266 1.55 16.29 24.69
C SER A 266 0.36 15.33 24.80
N TYR A 267 0.10 14.56 23.75
CA TYR A 267 -1.02 13.61 23.69
C TYR A 267 -0.56 12.22 23.28
N VAL A 268 -1.25 11.19 23.76
CA VAL A 268 -1.09 9.81 23.30
C VAL A 268 -2.45 9.34 22.78
N LEU A 269 -2.48 8.90 21.52
CA LEU A 269 -3.66 8.33 20.86
C LEU A 269 -3.43 6.84 20.66
N LEU A 270 -4.31 6.01 21.22
CA LEU A 270 -4.36 4.58 20.91
C LEU A 270 -5.50 4.35 19.92
N GLU A 271 -5.17 4.00 18.68
CA GLU A 271 -6.19 3.72 17.66
C GLU A 271 -6.98 2.47 18.00
N ALA A 272 -8.26 2.45 17.60
CA ALA A 272 -9.11 1.29 17.79
C ALA A 272 -8.53 0.07 17.03
N PRO A 273 -8.61 -1.15 17.61
CA PRO A 273 -8.13 -2.34 16.92
C PRO A 273 -9.01 -2.61 15.69
N ALA A 274 -8.38 -2.99 14.58
CA ALA A 274 -9.08 -3.30 13.34
C ALA A 274 -9.85 -4.63 13.42
N GLY A 275 -9.43 -5.55 14.30
CA GLY A 275 -10.07 -6.84 14.52
C GLY A 275 -9.72 -7.47 15.89
N ASP A 276 -10.15 -8.72 16.06
CA ASP A 276 -9.97 -9.48 17.30
C ASP A 276 -8.50 -9.86 17.57
N ALA A 277 -7.67 -9.95 16.52
CA ALA A 277 -6.27 -10.34 16.63
C ALA A 277 -5.44 -9.26 17.33
N GLU A 278 -5.75 -8.00 17.05
CA GLU A 278 -5.07 -6.81 17.58
C GLU A 278 -5.52 -6.46 19.01
N ALA A 279 -6.73 -6.91 19.40
CA ALA A 279 -7.40 -6.53 20.64
C ALA A 279 -6.54 -6.82 21.89
N ALA A 280 -5.83 -7.95 21.94
CA ALA A 280 -5.01 -8.31 23.10
C ALA A 280 -3.83 -7.35 23.34
N VAL A 281 -3.21 -6.84 22.27
CA VAL A 281 -2.11 -5.86 22.37
C VAL A 281 -2.67 -4.50 22.72
N HIS A 282 -3.77 -4.12 22.06
CA HIS A 282 -4.49 -2.88 22.33
C HIS A 282 -4.89 -2.77 23.81
N ASP A 283 -5.52 -3.80 24.37
CA ASP A 283 -6.01 -3.78 25.76
C ASP A 283 -4.86 -3.74 26.78
N ARG A 284 -3.72 -4.37 26.45
CA ARG A 284 -2.51 -4.26 27.28
C ARG A 284 -1.98 -2.82 27.30
N ALA A 285 -1.85 -2.20 26.13
CA ALA A 285 -1.38 -0.82 26.02
C ALA A 285 -2.34 0.16 26.72
N ARG A 286 -3.64 -0.04 26.55
CA ARG A 286 -4.68 0.71 27.26
C ARG A 286 -4.52 0.58 28.78
N SER A 287 -4.39 -0.64 29.30
CA SER A 287 -4.22 -0.86 30.75
C SER A 287 -2.95 -0.23 31.29
N ALA A 288 -1.85 -0.21 30.52
CA ALA A 288 -0.63 0.46 30.95
C ALA A 288 -0.79 1.98 31.03
N LEU A 289 -1.46 2.59 30.04
CA LEU A 289 -1.76 4.02 29.99
C LEU A 289 -2.73 4.45 31.11
N ASP A 290 -3.75 3.63 31.39
CA ASP A 290 -4.73 3.92 32.46
C ASP A 290 -4.10 3.79 33.86
N ASP A 291 -3.09 2.92 34.04
CA ASP A 291 -2.41 2.69 35.32
C ASP A 291 -1.28 3.71 35.62
N ASP A 292 -0.85 4.51 34.64
CA ASP A 292 0.28 5.43 34.76
C ASP A 292 -0.18 6.86 35.17
N PRO A 293 0.26 7.38 36.34
CA PRO A 293 -0.17 8.68 36.85
C PRO A 293 0.32 9.88 36.01
N VAL A 294 1.29 9.68 35.11
CA VAL A 294 1.82 10.73 34.21
C VAL A 294 0.82 11.07 33.10
N PHE A 295 -0.16 10.19 32.86
CA PHE A 295 -1.21 10.38 31.86
C PHE A 295 -2.57 10.66 32.52
N THR A 296 -3.35 11.51 31.87
CA THR A 296 -4.76 11.75 32.22
C THR A 296 -5.63 11.36 31.04
N ALA A 297 -6.55 10.42 31.25
CA ALA A 297 -7.50 10.00 30.23
C ALA A 297 -8.41 11.18 29.83
N VAL A 298 -8.44 11.51 28.54
CA VAL A 298 -9.35 12.52 27.99
C VAL A 298 -10.67 11.85 27.59
N GLY A 299 -10.59 10.71 26.91
CA GLY A 299 -11.76 9.90 26.56
C GLY A 299 -11.67 9.21 25.21
N GLN A 300 -12.79 8.63 24.79
CA GLN A 300 -12.96 8.01 23.47
C GLN A 300 -13.28 9.06 22.42
N THR A 301 -12.60 8.96 21.29
CA THR A 301 -12.74 9.81 20.11
C THR A 301 -13.08 8.94 18.89
N GLU A 302 -13.38 9.55 17.75
CA GLU A 302 -13.61 8.82 16.50
C GLU A 302 -12.35 8.07 16.02
N ALA A 303 -11.15 8.59 16.33
CA ALA A 303 -9.88 7.98 15.96
C ALA A 303 -9.39 6.93 16.98
N GLY A 304 -9.98 6.85 18.17
CA GLY A 304 -9.53 5.95 19.24
C GLY A 304 -9.54 6.60 20.62
N LEU A 305 -8.77 6.05 21.55
CA LEU A 305 -8.69 6.51 22.93
C LEU A 305 -7.57 7.55 23.08
N LEU A 306 -7.85 8.64 23.80
CA LEU A 306 -6.92 9.76 23.94
C LEU A 306 -6.53 9.99 25.41
N TRP A 307 -5.24 10.16 25.65
CA TRP A 307 -4.67 10.59 26.92
C TRP A 307 -3.85 11.87 26.73
N ARG A 308 -3.85 12.72 27.76
CA ARG A 308 -3.00 13.92 27.84
C ARG A 308 -1.85 13.65 28.81
N PHE A 309 -0.66 14.06 28.43
CA PHE A 309 0.51 14.09 29.30
C PHE A 309 0.39 15.26 30.29
N VAL A 310 0.47 15.00 31.60
CA VAL A 310 0.27 16.04 32.63
C VAL A 310 1.34 17.12 32.60
N GLY A 311 2.57 16.80 32.15
CA GLY A 311 3.66 17.77 31.99
C GLY A 311 3.67 18.51 30.65
N SER A 312 2.60 18.44 29.85
CA SER A 312 2.51 19.10 28.54
C SER A 312 2.61 20.62 28.64
N ASP A 313 2.16 21.20 29.74
CA ASP A 313 2.05 22.66 29.90
C ASP A 313 3.42 23.34 29.97
N ASP A 314 4.44 22.62 30.42
CA ASP A 314 5.83 23.06 30.45
C ASP A 314 6.50 23.07 29.06
N LEU A 315 5.88 22.40 28.06
CA LEU A 315 6.33 22.41 26.67
C LEU A 315 5.88 23.66 25.92
N VAL A 316 4.71 24.21 26.26
CA VAL A 316 4.15 25.43 25.65
C VAL A 316 4.91 26.69 26.07
N ALA A 317 5.70 26.61 27.15
CA ALA A 317 6.44 27.73 27.73
C ALA A 317 7.86 27.93 27.15
N GLN A 318 8.31 27.08 26.21
CA GLN A 318 9.65 27.13 25.59
C GLN A 318 9.60 27.54 24.12
#